data_AF-A0A0R1U8Q9-F1
#
_entry.id   AF-A0A0R1U8Q9-F1
#
_cell.length_a   1.000
_cell.length_b   1.000
_cell.length_c   1.000
_cell.angle_alpha   90.00
_cell.angle_beta   90.00
_cell.angle_gamma   90.00
#
_symmetry.space_group_name_H-M   'P 1'
#
loop_
_entity.id
_entity.type
_entity.pdbx_description
1 polymer ?
#
loop_
_entity_poly.entity_id
_entity_poly.type
_entity_poly.pdbx_seq_one_letter_code
_entity_poly.pdbx_strand_id
1 'polypeptide(L)' 'MKKMAGKYDATASKIMTLVGGTENVSSLIHCVTRLRFVLKDTTKADREKLAQTEYVLTVLDSGGATSSRSW' A
#
# COMPACT_ATOMS: atom_id res chain seq x y z
N MET A 1 5.61 -6.85 26.75
CA MET A 1 4.74 -6.49 25.61
C MET A 1 5.01 -7.45 24.47
N LYS A 2 4.10 -8.39 24.16
CA LYS A 2 4.26 -9.34 23.05
C LYS A 2 3.19 -9.00 22.02
N LYS A 3 3.54 -8.25 20.96
CA LYS A 3 2.63 -8.08 19.82
C LYS A 3 2.46 -9.46 19.19
N MET A 4 1.25 -9.99 19.23
CA MET A 4 0.91 -11.20 18.49
C MET A 4 1.08 -10.87 17.01
N ALA A 5 1.95 -11.60 16.32
CA ALA A 5 1.97 -11.59 14.87
C ALA A 5 0.66 -12.24 14.40
N GLY A 6 -0.30 -11.40 14.04
CA GLY A 6 -1.48 -11.81 13.31
C GLY A 6 -1.10 -12.37 11.93
N LYS A 7 -2.04 -13.07 11.32
CA LYS A 7 -1.85 -13.78 10.03
C LYS A 7 -1.32 -12.89 8.89
N TYR A 8 -1.45 -11.56 9.02
CA TYR A 8 -1.05 -10.60 8.00
C TYR A 8 0.12 -9.71 8.39
N ASP A 9 0.76 -9.92 9.54
CA ASP A 9 1.85 -9.04 10.01
C ASP A 9 3.04 -9.04 9.04
N ALA A 10 3.42 -10.20 8.50
CA ALA A 10 4.49 -10.30 7.50
C ALA A 10 4.15 -9.50 6.23
N THR A 11 2.91 -9.62 5.75
CA THR A 11 2.40 -8.89 4.59
C THR A 11 2.34 -7.39 4.89
N ALA A 12 1.84 -7.00 6.05
CA ALA A 12 1.76 -5.60 6.47
C ALA A 12 3.14 -4.96 6.59
N SER A 13 4.13 -5.65 7.18
CA SER A 13 5.52 -5.21 7.22
C SER A 13 6.11 -5.06 5.81
N LYS A 14 5.82 -6.00 4.91
CA LYS A 14 6.26 -5.92 3.52
C LYS A 14 5.66 -4.72 2.81
N ILE A 15 4.34 -4.49 2.95
CA ILE A 15 3.65 -3.33 2.40
C ILE A 15 4.27 -2.03 2.94
N MET A 16 4.56 -1.96 4.25
CA MET A 16 5.24 -0.81 4.87
C MET A 16 6.61 -0.51 4.27
N THR A 17 7.40 -1.53 3.99
CA THR A 17 8.69 -1.33 3.30
C THR A 17 8.48 -0.85 1.86
N LEU A 18 7.52 -1.45 1.14
CA LEU A 18 7.28 -1.16 -0.26
C LEU A 18 6.65 0.23 -0.52
N VAL A 19 5.92 0.79 0.45
CA VAL A 19 5.40 2.18 0.35
C VAL A 19 6.44 3.25 0.68
N GLY A 20 7.70 2.87 0.91
CA GLY A 20 8.78 3.80 1.28
C GLY A 20 8.91 4.04 2.78
N GLY A 21 8.38 3.14 3.61
CA GLY A 21 8.49 3.20 5.07
C GLY A 21 7.43 4.07 5.74
N THR A 22 7.37 4.00 7.08
CA THR A 22 6.45 4.78 7.90
C THR A 22 6.65 6.29 7.78
N GLU A 23 7.86 6.73 7.42
CA GLU A 23 8.17 8.14 7.20
C GLU A 23 7.49 8.71 5.95
N ASN A 24 7.24 7.86 4.94
CA ASN A 24 6.58 8.24 3.70
C ASN A 24 5.05 8.18 3.80
N VAL A 25 4.50 7.50 4.81
CA VAL A 25 3.05 7.46 5.06
C VAL A 25 2.64 8.70 5.84
N SER A 26 1.77 9.52 5.25
CA SER A 26 1.14 10.67 5.90
C SER A 26 -0.07 10.25 6.73
N SER A 27 -0.94 9.40 6.16
CA SER A 27 -2.08 8.86 6.88
C SER A 27 -2.57 7.54 6.29
N LEU A 28 -3.35 6.80 7.07
CA LEU A 28 -3.93 5.52 6.70
C LEU A 28 -5.42 5.54 6.99
N ILE A 29 -6.20 5.21 5.97
CA ILE A 29 -7.66 5.12 6.07
C ILE A 29 -8.05 3.70 5.67
N HIS A 30 -8.91 3.06 6.45
CA HIS A 30 -9.44 1.74 6.12
C HIS A 30 -10.96 1.79 6.07
N CYS A 31 -11.55 1.04 5.14
CA CYS A 31 -12.93 0.63 5.19
C CYS A 31 -13.00 -0.91 5.24
N VAL A 32 -14.21 -1.47 5.20
CA VAL A 32 -14.43 -2.93 5.32
C VAL A 32 -13.66 -3.73 4.25
N THR A 33 -13.44 -3.15 3.07
CA THR A 33 -12.84 -3.85 1.91
C THR A 33 -11.65 -3.14 1.27
N ARG A 34 -11.31 -1.91 1.68
CA ARG A 34 -10.22 -1.13 1.08
C ARG A 34 -9.34 -0.50 2.14
N LEU A 35 -8.04 -0.61 1.93
CA LEU A 35 -7.01 0.09 2.69
C LEU A 35 -6.43 1.18 1.79
N ARG A 36 -6.44 2.43 2.27
CA ARG A 36 -5.94 3.60 1.53
C ARG A 36 -4.77 4.20 2.30
N PHE A 37 -3.62 4.25 1.63
CA PHE A 37 -2.43 4.94 2.12
C PHE A 37 -2.38 6.33 1.50
N VAL A 38 -2.22 7.34 2.33
CA VAL A 38 -1.87 8.68 1.87
C VAL A 38 -0.36 8.81 2.04
N LEU A 39 0.36 8.85 0.93
CA LEU A 39 1.81 8.97 0.93
C LEU A 39 2.23 10.42 0.73
N LYS A 40 3.39 10.79 1.29
CA LYS A 40 4.04 12.08 1.04
C LYS A 40 4.65 12.13 -0.35
N ASP A 41 5.26 11.02 -0.76
CA ASP A 41 5.90 10.84 -2.06
C ASP A 41 5.49 9.50 -2.68
N THR A 42 4.74 9.54 -3.78
CA THR A 42 4.29 8.33 -4.49
C THR A 42 5.38 7.70 -5.34
N THR A 43 6.48 8.40 -5.63
CA THR A 43 7.61 7.85 -6.41
C THR A 43 8.43 6.83 -5.62
N LYS A 44 8.41 6.94 -4.30
CA LYS A 44 9.06 5.99 -3.38
C LYS A 44 8.28 4.70 -3.17
N ALA A 45 7.04 4.62 -3.68
CA ALA A 45 6.20 3.45 -3.55
C ALA A 45 6.39 2.49 -4.72
N ASP A 46 6.74 1.24 -4.42
CA ASP A 46 7.03 0.19 -5.40
C ASP A 46 5.72 -0.50 -5.82
N ARG A 47 4.99 0.11 -6.76
CA ARG A 47 3.63 -0.31 -7.17
C ARG A 47 3.58 -1.74 -7.71
N GLU A 48 4.57 -2.14 -8.49
CA GLU A 48 4.63 -3.49 -9.08
C GLU A 48 4.73 -4.56 -7.99
N LYS A 49 5.61 -4.36 -7.01
CA LYS A 49 5.78 -5.29 -5.89
C LYS A 49 4.57 -5.29 -4.96
N LEU A 50 3.90 -4.13 -4.79
CA LEU A 50 2.66 -4.04 -4.02
C LEU A 50 1.54 -4.85 -4.68
N ALA A 51 1.39 -4.78 -6.01
CA ALA A 51 0.40 -5.57 -6.75
C ALA A 51 0.71 -7.08 -6.75
N GLN A 52 1.98 -7.46 -6.62
CA GLN A 52 2.43 -8.86 -6.48
C GLN A 52 2.39 -9.38 -5.04
N THR A 53 2.02 -8.54 -4.06
CA THR A 53 2.00 -8.94 -2.66
C THR A 53 0.75 -9.77 -2.37
N GLU A 54 0.93 -10.88 -1.64
CA GLU A 54 -0.17 -11.77 -1.25
C GLU A 54 -1.28 -10.98 -0.53
N TYR A 55 -2.54 -11.25 -0.87
CA TYR A 55 -3.74 -10.55 -0.38
C TYR A 55 -3.97 -9.12 -0.90
N VAL A 56 -3.10 -8.57 -1.75
CA VAL A 56 -3.33 -7.28 -2.41
C VAL A 56 -4.01 -7.52 -3.77
N LEU A 57 -5.28 -7.10 -3.89
CA LEU A 57 -6.06 -7.26 -5.12
C LEU A 57 -5.68 -6.22 -6.18
N THR A 58 -5.59 -4.95 -5.81
CA THR A 58 -5.36 -3.86 -6.76
C THR A 58 -4.76 -2.65 -6.04
N VAL A 59 -3.74 -2.06 -6.64
CA VAL A 59 -3.13 -0.79 -6.18
C VAL A 59 -3.66 0.32 -7.08
N LEU A 60 -4.33 1.30 -6.47
CA LEU A 60 -4.90 2.45 -7.19
C LEU A 60 -4.16 3.72 -6.74
N ASP A 61 -3.64 4.48 -7.71
CA ASP A 61 -3.03 5.77 -7.47
C ASP A 61 -4.06 6.87 -7.74
N SER A 62 -4.30 7.74 -6.76
CA SER A 62 -5.24 8.88 -6.89
C SER A 62 -4.57 10.16 -7.39
N GLY A 63 -3.28 10.13 -7.71
CA GLY A 63 -2.49 11.25 -8.22
C GLY A 63 -2.40 11.27 -9.74
N GLY A 64 -3.37 11.91 -10.38
CA GLY A 64 -3.28 12.31 -11.78
C GLY A 64 -4.02 11.38 -12.74
N ALA A 65 -5.18 11.83 -13.19
CA ALA A 65 -5.72 11.38 -14.46
C ALA A 65 -4.69 11.71 -15.56
N THR A 66 -3.97 10.70 -16.05
CA THR A 66 -3.54 10.69 -17.45
C THR A 66 -3.91 9.34 -18.02
N SER A 67 -4.75 9.41 -19.04
CA SER A 67 -5.29 8.29 -19.78
C SER A 67 -4.23 7.29 -20.24
N SER A 68 -4.38 6.03 -19.85
CA SER A 68 -4.37 4.96 -20.85
C SER A 68 -5.31 3.85 -20.37
N ARG A 69 -6.55 3.97 -20.83
CA ARG A 69 -7.44 2.84 -20.99
C ARG A 69 -6.70 1.83 -21.87
N SER A 70 -6.49 0.62 -21.37
CA SER A 70 -6.15 -0.53 -22.21
C SER A 70 -6.72 -1.77 -21.55
N TRP A 71 -7.98 -2.02 -21.97
CA TRP A 71 -8.77 -3.25 -21.96
C TRP A 71 -8.92 -4.03 -20.66
#